data_AF-A0A1M5D0S8-F1
#
_entry.id   AF-A0A1M5D0S8-F1
#
_cell.length_a   1.000
_cell.length_b   1.000
_cell.length_c   1.000
_cell.angle_alpha   90.00
_cell.angle_beta   90.00
_cell.angle_gamma   90.00
#
_symmetry.space_group_name_H-M   'P 1'
#
loop_
_entity.id
_entity.type
_entity.pdbx_description
1 polymer ?
#
loop_
_entity_poly.entity_id
_entity_poly.type
_entity_poly.pdbx_seq_one_letter_code
_entity_poly.pdbx_strand_id
1 'polypeptide(L)' 'MKDELLTTDEICEWLKVTRRTIERWRKNGLPFFKIGSSVRFNKEEVLKWIEQNSKQQN' A
#
# COMPACT_ATOMS: atom_id res chain seq x y z
N MET A 1 -7.39 -15.67 8.72
CA MET A 1 -6.22 -15.29 7.88
C MET A 1 -5.57 -14.10 8.57
N LYS A 2 -4.24 -14.09 8.75
CA LYS A 2 -3.58 -13.02 9.51
C LYS A 2 -3.68 -11.71 8.75
N ASP A 3 -4.23 -10.67 9.38
CA ASP A 3 -4.09 -9.28 8.96
C ASP A 3 -2.60 -8.90 9.04
N GLU A 4 -1.87 -9.20 7.96
CA GLU A 4 -0.44 -8.94 7.90
C GLU A 4 -0.19 -7.48 7.54
N LEU A 5 0.31 -6.73 8.52
CA LEU A 5 0.63 -5.32 8.41
C LEU A 5 2.08 -5.13 7.94
N LEU A 6 2.23 -4.80 6.67
CA LEU A 6 3.52 -4.55 6.03
C LEU A 6 4.05 -3.15 6.37
N THR A 7 5.35 -3.03 6.56
CA THR A 7 6.08 -1.76 6.53
C THR A 7 6.16 -1.20 5.12
N THR A 8 6.62 0.05 5.00
CA THR A 8 6.95 0.67 3.71
C THR A 8 7.98 -0.14 2.91
N ASP A 9 8.93 -0.81 3.56
CA ASP A 9 9.92 -1.63 2.86
C ASP A 9 9.33 -2.94 2.36
N GLU A 10 8.59 -3.63 3.21
CA GLU A 10 7.95 -4.91 2.86
C GLU A 10 6.93 -4.75 1.73
N ILE A 11 6.15 -3.66 1.71
CA ILE A 11 5.22 -3.39 0.61
C ILE A 11 5.94 -3.01 -0.70
N CYS A 12 7.08 -2.32 -0.62
CA CYS A 12 7.90 -2.01 -1.80
C CYS A 12 8.44 -3.29 -2.43
N GLU A 13 8.99 -4.19 -1.60
CA GLU A 13 9.50 -5.48 -2.05
C GLU A 13 8.37 -6.34 -2.62
N TRP A 14 7.24 -6.43 -1.91
CA TRP A 14 6.10 -7.23 -2.33
C TRP A 14 5.53 -6.78 -3.68
N LEU A 15 5.36 -5.48 -3.90
CA LEU A 15 4.81 -4.92 -5.14
C LEU A 15 5.88 -4.67 -6.20
N LYS A 16 7.16 -4.88 -5.89
CA LYS A 16 8.31 -4.55 -6.74
C LYS A 16 8.29 -3.10 -7.23
N VAL A 17 7.97 -2.18 -6.33
CA VAL A 17 7.91 -0.73 -6.62
C VAL A 17 8.84 0.05 -5.70
N THR A 18 9.20 1.25 -6.12
CA THR A 18 10.02 2.15 -5.30
C THR A 18 9.22 2.77 -4.16
N ARG A 19 9.89 3.16 -3.07
CA ARG A 19 9.29 3.96 -1.98
C ARG A 19 8.61 5.23 -2.51
N ARG A 20 9.17 5.86 -3.54
CA ARG A 20 8.59 7.05 -4.18
C ARG A 20 7.21 6.75 -4.79
N THR A 21 7.04 5.57 -5.37
CA THR A 21 5.74 5.11 -5.89
C THR A 21 4.73 4.96 -4.76
N ILE A 22 5.11 4.29 -3.67
CA ILE A 22 4.23 4.12 -2.49
C ILE A 22 3.84 5.47 -1.90
N GLU A 23 4.79 6.40 -1.71
CA GLU A 23 4.50 7.74 -1.21
C GLU A 23 3.56 8.54 -2.13
N ARG A 24 3.71 8.39 -3.46
CA ARG A 24 2.76 8.97 -4.42
C ARG A 24 1.37 8.35 -4.26
N TRP A 25 1.27 7.03 -4.13
CA TRP A 25 0.00 6.35 -3.92
C TRP A 25 -0.66 6.75 -2.60
N ARG A 26 0.11 6.96 -1.53
CA ARG A 26 -0.41 7.51 -0.26
C ARG A 26 -1.07 8.87 -0.45
N LYS A 27 -0.44 9.76 -1.25
CA LYS A 27 -1.06 11.06 -1.62
C LYS A 27 -2.33 10.88 -2.45
N ASN A 28 -2.42 9.79 -3.22
CA ASN A 28 -3.58 9.43 -4.03
C ASN A 28 -4.62 8.58 -3.27
N GLY A 29 -4.47 8.40 -1.95
CA GLY A 29 -5.46 7.69 -1.13
C GLY A 29 -5.22 6.20 -0.91
N LEU A 30 -4.00 5.70 -1.11
CA LEU A 30 -3.63 4.33 -0.72
C LEU A 30 -3.92 4.11 0.78
N PRO A 31 -4.63 3.04 1.18
CA PRO A 31 -4.93 2.76 2.58
C PRO A 31 -3.65 2.46 3.38
N PHE A 32 -3.50 3.12 4.52
CA PHE A 32 -2.39 2.90 5.45
C PHE A 32 -2.83 3.18 6.90
N PHE A 33 -2.14 2.54 7.84
CA PHE A 33 -2.31 2.72 9.27
C PHE A 33 -1.08 3.41 9.84
N LYS A 34 -1.29 4.49 10.61
CA LYS A 34 -0.19 5.13 11.34
C LYS A 34 -0.13 4.55 12.76
N ILE A 35 1.01 3.95 13.10
CA ILE A 35 1.27 3.40 14.43
C ILE A 35 2.51 4.11 14.99
N GLY A 36 2.26 5.10 15.86
CA GLY A 36 3.30 5.99 16.37
C GLY A 36 3.96 6.80 15.25
N SER A 37 5.27 6.63 15.09
CA SER A 37 6.06 7.24 14.01
C SER A 37 6.07 6.42 12.72
N SER A 38 5.61 5.16 12.76
CA SER A 38 5.70 4.23 11.64
C SER A 38 4.37 4.12 10.90
N VAL A 39 4.47 3.73 9.63
CA VAL A 39 3.32 3.49 8.75
C VAL A 39 3.27 2.00 8.42
N ARG A 40 2.05 1.46 8.44
CA ARG A 40 1.76 0.07 8.13
C ARG A 40 0.70 -0.03 7.05
N PHE A 41 0.73 -1.11 6.29
CA PHE A 41 -0.16 -1.37 5.17
C PHE A 41 -0.80 -2.73 5.34
N ASN A 42 -2.13 -2.78 5.34
CA ASN A 42 -2.82 -4.06 5.24
C ASN A 42 -2.75 -4.53 3.77
N LYS A 43 -2.18 -5.71 3.55
CA LYS A 43 -1.96 -6.27 2.22
C LYS A 43 -3.25 -6.41 1.41
N GLU A 44 -4.35 -6.82 2.03
CA GLU A 44 -5.62 -7.02 1.36
C GLU A 44 -6.25 -5.69 0.94
N GLU A 45 -6.21 -4.68 1.80
CA GLU A 45 -6.74 -3.35 1.48
C GLU A 45 -5.94 -2.69 0.36
N VAL A 46 -4.61 -2.82 0.38
CA VAL A 46 -3.76 -2.33 -0.70
C VAL A 46 -4.08 -3.01 -2.01
N LEU A 47 -4.21 -4.34 -2.03
CA LEU A 47 -4.55 -5.07 -3.25
C LEU A 47 -5.90 -4.62 -3.82
N LYS A 48 -6.93 -4.51 -2.98
CA LYS A 48 -8.25 -4.01 -3.36
C LYS A 48 -8.18 -2.59 -3.95
N TRP A 49 -7.41 -1.70 -3.32
CA TRP A 49 -7.21 -0.34 -3.83
C TRP A 49 -6.53 -0.35 -5.19
N ILE A 50 -5.49 -1.17 -5.39
CA ILE A 50 -4.79 -1.29 -6.69
C ILE A 50 -5.76 -1.78 -7.77
N GLU A 51 -6.54 -2.83 -7.51
CA GLU A 51 -7.51 -3.37 -8.47
C GLU A 51 -8.61 -2.37 -8.86
N GLN A 52 -9.04 -1.54 -7.91
CA GLN A 52 -10.01 -0.47 -8.18
C GLN A 52 -9.41 0.62 -9.07
N ASN A 53 -8.16 1.01 -8.81
CA ASN A 53 -7.48 2.07 -9.57
C ASN A 53 -6.98 1.57 -10.94
N SER A 54 -6.69 0.28 -11.12
CA SER A 54 -6.28 -0.28 -12.42
C SER A 54 -7.45 -0.38 -13.40
N LYS A 55 -8.67 -0.61 -12.91
CA LYS A 55 -9.90 -0.65 -13.74
C LYS A 55 -10.28 0.71 -14.33
N GLN A 56 -9.71 1.80 -13.83
CA GLN A 56 -9.95 3.16 -14.32
C GLN A 56 -9.05 3.55 -15.49
N GLN A 57 -8.06 2.72 -15.85
CA GLN A 57 -7.10 2.95 -16.93
C GLN A 57 -7.37 2.09 -18.18
N ASN A 58 -8.53 1.42 -18.27
CA ASN A 58 -8.97 0.66 -19.44
C ASN A 58 -10.31 1.16 -19.95
#